data_AF-A0A968HGV2-F1
#
_entry.id   AF-A0A968HGV2-F1
#
_cell.length_a   1.000
_cell.length_b   1.000
_cell.length_c   1.000
_cell.angle_alpha   90.00
_cell.angle_beta   90.00
_cell.angle_gamma   90.00
#
_symmetry.space_group_name_H-M   'P 1'
#
loop_
_entity.id
_entity.type
_entity.pdbx_description
1 polymer ?
#
loop_
_entity_poly.entity_id
_entity_poly.type
_entity_poly.pdbx_seq_one_letter_code
_entity_poly.pdbx_strand_id
1 'polypeptide(L)'
;MRETLYQGGKQMSEGFCGCAGTKPVDFAEQTNDKKIAGDEKPELQNWPIQLKLVGTGGAYLNDADVLLAADCAAFSTVGFHNRFIKGKKVLIGCPKLDNAQQYFEQLTGLFKDYAIRSVSVVRMEVPCCGGLAYITQQAIKNSGKDIPYCETVIGIKGDIKQEGMSPLIPKIHPV
;
A
#
# COMPACT_ATOMS: atom_id res chain seq x y z
N MET A 1 -34.70 51.57 28.32
CA MET A 1 -34.49 50.59 29.42
C MET A 1 -35.05 49.26 28.93
N ARG A 2 -34.29 48.26 28.49
CA ARG A 2 -32.91 47.85 28.76
C ARG A 2 -32.25 47.31 27.49
N GLU A 3 -30.94 47.46 27.45
CA GLU A 3 -30.00 46.81 26.53
C GLU A 3 -30.09 45.29 26.63
N THR A 4 -29.83 44.58 25.52
CA THR A 4 -28.94 43.42 25.58
C THR A 4 -28.17 43.31 24.28
N LEU A 5 -26.88 43.65 24.37
CA LEU A 5 -25.83 43.35 23.42
C LEU A 5 -25.77 41.83 23.19
N TYR A 6 -25.66 41.38 21.94
CA TYR A 6 -25.15 40.04 21.66
C TYR A 6 -23.95 40.15 20.72
N GLN A 7 -22.83 39.74 21.27
CA GLN A 7 -21.48 39.85 20.73
C GLN A 7 -21.22 38.81 19.63
N GLY A 8 -20.20 39.14 18.82
CA GLY A 8 -19.63 38.39 17.71
C GLY A 8 -19.78 36.87 17.72
N GLY A 9 -20.44 36.36 16.68
CA GLY A 9 -20.28 35.00 16.21
C GLY A 9 -18.97 34.88 15.46
N LYS A 10 -17.93 34.42 16.16
CA LYS A 10 -16.65 33.98 15.60
C LYS A 10 -16.95 32.84 14.61
N GLN A 11 -16.56 33.00 13.33
CA GLN A 11 -16.57 31.92 12.35
C GLN A 11 -15.79 30.73 12.93
N MET A 12 -16.50 29.65 13.26
CA MET A 12 -15.88 28.34 13.45
C MET A 12 -15.35 27.92 12.08
N SER A 13 -14.04 27.97 11.92
CA SER A 13 -13.35 27.22 10.88
C SER A 13 -13.82 25.77 10.99
N GLU A 14 -14.46 25.26 9.94
CA GLU A 14 -14.74 23.83 9.77
C GLU A 14 -13.41 23.08 9.90
N GLY A 15 -13.16 22.57 11.10
CA GLY A 15 -12.05 21.66 11.35
C GLY A 15 -12.34 20.40 10.56
N PHE A 16 -11.60 20.22 9.47
CA PHE A 16 -11.57 18.99 8.70
C PHE A 16 -11.32 17.82 9.66
N CYS A 17 -12.39 17.12 10.06
CA CYS A 17 -12.30 15.95 10.91
C CYS A 17 -11.75 14.80 10.07
N GLY A 18 -10.43 14.82 9.85
CA GLY A 18 -9.72 13.72 9.21
C GLY A 18 -9.80 12.50 10.11
N CYS A 19 -10.58 11.49 9.70
CA CYS A 19 -10.61 10.19 10.34
C CYS A 19 -9.19 9.67 10.53
N ALA A 20 -8.86 9.12 11.72
CA ALA A 20 -7.54 8.54 11.97
C ALA A 20 -7.16 7.46 10.95
N GLY A 21 -8.15 6.83 10.31
CA GLY A 21 -7.97 5.86 9.24
C GLY A 21 -7.29 6.38 7.97
N THR A 22 -7.20 7.69 7.75
CA THR A 22 -6.55 8.29 6.57
C THR A 22 -5.28 9.07 6.90
N LYS A 23 -4.89 9.15 8.18
CA LYS A 23 -3.68 9.88 8.59
C LYS A 23 -2.45 9.01 8.32
N PRO A 24 -1.51 9.45 7.47
CA PRO A 24 -0.25 8.74 7.26
C PRO A 24 0.57 8.69 8.56
N VAL A 25 1.04 7.51 8.93
CA VAL A 25 1.94 7.28 10.05
C VAL A 25 3.04 6.33 9.61
N ASP A 26 4.29 6.70 9.91
CA ASP A 26 5.45 5.82 9.76
C ASP A 26 5.88 5.31 11.14
N PHE A 27 5.93 3.99 11.30
CA PHE A 27 6.34 3.33 12.55
C PHE A 27 7.82 2.90 12.53
N ALA A 28 8.56 3.10 11.44
CA ALA A 28 9.93 2.61 11.29
C ALA A 28 10.86 3.14 12.39
N GLU A 29 10.72 4.40 12.79
CA GLU A 29 11.52 5.02 13.85
C GLU A 29 11.18 4.51 15.26
N GLN A 30 9.97 3.96 15.47
CA GLN A 30 9.52 3.45 16.77
C GLN A 30 10.10 2.06 17.10
N THR A 31 10.93 1.50 16.20
CA THR A 31 11.51 0.17 16.37
C THR A 31 12.83 0.15 17.17
N ASN A 32 13.48 1.32 17.32
CA ASN A 32 14.67 1.49 18.16
C ASN A 32 14.28 1.79 19.62
N ASP A 33 14.06 0.71 20.38
CA ASP A 33 14.62 0.48 21.71
C ASP A 33 13.85 -0.65 22.43
N LYS A 34 14.58 -1.40 23.25
CA LYS A 34 14.14 -2.52 24.11
C LYS A 34 13.66 -3.78 23.38
N LYS A 35 14.54 -4.79 23.33
CA LYS A 35 14.18 -6.20 23.24
C LYS A 35 13.63 -6.62 24.60
N ILE A 36 12.31 -6.73 24.74
CA ILE A 36 11.73 -7.51 25.83
C ILE A 36 11.72 -8.96 25.34
N ALA A 37 12.41 -9.84 26.05
CA ALA A 37 12.49 -11.25 25.68
C ALA A 37 11.07 -11.86 25.69
N GLY A 38 10.61 -12.36 24.54
CA GLY A 38 9.33 -13.04 24.39
C GLY A 38 8.22 -12.27 23.65
N ASP A 39 8.44 -10.99 23.30
CA ASP A 39 7.45 -10.19 22.55
C ASP A 39 7.94 -9.96 21.11
N GLU A 40 7.35 -10.64 20.13
CA GLU A 40 7.62 -10.39 18.71
C GLU A 40 7.06 -9.00 18.35
N LYS A 41 7.95 -8.07 17.95
CA LYS A 41 7.52 -6.75 17.49
C LYS A 41 6.69 -6.88 16.21
N PRO A 42 5.62 -6.09 16.02
CA PRO A 42 4.87 -6.08 14.76
C PRO A 42 5.76 -5.72 13.58
N GLU A 43 5.70 -6.50 12.50
CA GLU A 43 6.48 -6.24 11.28
C GLU A 43 5.93 -5.06 10.43
N LEU A 44 4.68 -4.65 10.65
CA LEU A 44 4.04 -3.57 9.89
C LEU A 44 4.59 -2.20 10.32
N GLN A 45 5.08 -1.41 9.36
CA GLN A 45 5.76 -0.14 9.61
C GLN A 45 5.04 1.11 9.06
N ASN A 46 3.81 0.97 8.58
CA ASN A 46 3.03 2.12 8.08
C ASN A 46 1.53 1.97 8.28
N TRP A 47 0.86 3.12 8.29
CA TRP A 47 -0.59 3.26 8.23
C TRP A 47 -0.96 4.52 7.42
N PRO A 48 -2.09 4.52 6.68
CA PRO A 48 -2.94 3.38 6.36
C PRO A 48 -2.27 2.41 5.39
N ILE A 49 -2.74 1.16 5.40
CA ILE A 49 -2.29 0.13 4.43
C ILE A 49 -3.25 -0.03 3.26
N GLN A 50 -4.50 0.39 3.38
CA GLN A 50 -5.48 0.29 2.29
C GLN A 50 -5.11 1.30 1.20
N LEU A 51 -4.76 0.83 -0.01
CA LEU A 51 -4.29 1.68 -1.11
C LEU A 51 -5.25 2.85 -1.39
N LYS A 52 -6.56 2.57 -1.35
CA LYS A 52 -7.64 3.55 -1.50
C LYS A 52 -7.55 4.73 -0.51
N LEU A 53 -7.04 4.50 0.69
CA LEU A 53 -6.95 5.48 1.79
C LEU A 53 -5.65 6.28 1.79
N VAL A 54 -4.62 5.85 1.06
CA VAL A 54 -3.30 6.52 1.05
C VAL A 54 -3.38 7.92 0.44
N GLY A 55 -4.24 8.11 -0.56
CA GLY A 55 -4.39 9.39 -1.24
C GLY A 55 -3.04 9.92 -1.76
N THR A 56 -2.76 11.20 -1.50
CA THR A 56 -1.47 11.85 -1.82
C THR A 56 -0.43 11.76 -0.69
N GLY A 57 -0.79 11.18 0.47
CA GLY A 57 0.01 11.15 1.68
C GLY A 57 1.08 10.04 1.70
N GLY A 58 1.96 10.01 0.70
CA GLY A 58 2.91 8.93 0.46
C GLY A 58 4.35 9.15 0.95
N ALA A 59 4.64 10.19 1.74
CA ALA A 59 6.02 10.54 2.10
C ALA A 59 6.81 9.40 2.78
N TYR A 60 6.14 8.53 3.54
CA TYR A 60 6.73 7.34 4.17
C TYR A 60 7.14 6.24 3.17
N LEU A 61 6.75 6.36 1.90
CA LEU A 61 7.16 5.46 0.82
C LEU A 61 8.48 5.90 0.17
N ASN A 62 8.98 7.10 0.49
CA ASN A 62 10.24 7.56 -0.08
C ASN A 62 11.42 6.75 0.46
N ASP A 63 12.28 6.30 -0.44
CA ASP A 63 13.34 5.33 -0.19
C ASP A 63 12.79 4.12 0.59
N ALA A 64 11.77 3.45 0.04
CA ALA A 64 11.17 2.28 0.64
C ALA A 64 11.13 1.07 -0.31
N ASP A 65 11.17 -0.12 0.28
CA ASP A 65 10.72 -1.34 -0.36
C ASP A 65 9.21 -1.46 -0.16
N VAL A 66 8.45 -1.56 -1.24
CA VAL A 66 6.99 -1.56 -1.20
C VAL A 66 6.45 -2.98 -1.42
N LEU A 67 5.55 -3.39 -0.54
CA LEU A 67 4.72 -4.59 -0.71
C LEU A 67 3.32 -4.17 -1.15
N LEU A 68 2.89 -4.62 -2.33
CA LEU A 68 1.50 -4.59 -2.76
C LEU A 68 0.88 -5.97 -2.60
N ALA A 69 -0.06 -6.12 -1.67
CA ALA A 69 -0.71 -7.41 -1.42
C ALA A 69 -2.20 -7.38 -1.80
N ALA A 70 -2.66 -8.45 -2.45
CA ALA A 70 -4.09 -8.68 -2.58
C ALA A 70 -4.69 -8.96 -1.20
N ASP A 71 -5.86 -8.39 -0.90
CA ASP A 71 -6.50 -8.50 0.43
C ASP A 71 -6.59 -9.95 0.95
N CYS A 72 -6.97 -10.87 0.07
CA CYS A 72 -7.11 -12.30 0.42
C CYS A 72 -5.77 -13.02 0.59
N ALA A 73 -4.66 -12.51 0.04
CA ALA A 73 -3.36 -13.19 0.11
C ALA A 73 -2.78 -13.21 1.52
N ALA A 74 -2.95 -12.10 2.26
CA ALA A 74 -2.49 -12.00 3.65
C ALA A 74 -3.14 -13.04 4.56
N PHE A 75 -4.46 -13.23 4.43
CA PHE A 75 -5.21 -14.18 5.25
C PHE A 75 -5.06 -15.64 4.80
N SER A 76 -4.67 -15.87 3.55
CA SER A 76 -4.54 -17.21 2.99
C SER A 76 -3.15 -17.83 3.21
N THR A 77 -2.17 -17.04 3.68
CA THR A 77 -0.76 -17.47 3.76
C THR A 77 -0.27 -17.54 5.19
N VAL A 78 0.30 -18.69 5.58
CA VAL A 78 0.93 -18.85 6.90
C VAL A 78 2.18 -17.99 7.00
N GLY A 79 2.32 -17.25 8.11
CA GLY A 79 3.51 -16.43 8.38
C GLY A 79 3.67 -15.23 7.45
N PHE A 80 2.57 -14.70 6.90
CA PHE A 80 2.60 -13.60 5.92
C PHE A 80 3.41 -12.38 6.39
N HIS A 81 3.32 -12.02 7.67
CA HIS A 81 4.08 -10.91 8.25
C HIS A 81 5.59 -11.11 8.12
N ASN A 82 6.09 -12.25 8.61
CA ASN A 82 7.53 -12.56 8.60
C ASN A 82 8.05 -12.76 7.18
N ARG A 83 7.22 -13.32 6.30
CA ARG A 83 7.63 -13.67 4.93
C ARG A 83 7.61 -12.48 3.97
N PHE A 84 6.61 -11.61 4.06
CA PHE A 84 6.39 -10.57 3.04
C PHE A 84 6.40 -9.15 3.58
N ILE A 85 5.97 -8.91 4.83
CA ILE A 85 5.84 -7.55 5.40
C ILE A 85 7.18 -7.05 5.96
N LYS A 86 7.96 -7.93 6.60
CA LYS A 86 9.23 -7.58 7.25
C LYS A 86 10.10 -6.67 6.38
N GLY A 87 10.38 -5.46 6.89
CA GLY A 87 11.25 -4.47 6.24
C GLY A 87 10.62 -3.71 5.07
N LYS A 88 9.31 -3.83 4.83
CA LYS A 88 8.62 -3.20 3.70
C LYS A 88 7.48 -2.29 4.15
N LYS A 89 7.17 -1.28 3.34
CA LYS A 89 5.94 -0.49 3.44
C LYS A 89 4.82 -1.23 2.72
N VAL A 90 3.72 -1.46 3.43
CA VAL A 90 2.63 -2.32 2.96
C VAL A 90 1.50 -1.47 2.43
N LEU A 91 1.06 -1.83 1.22
CA LEU A 91 -0.16 -1.37 0.58
C LEU A 91 -0.98 -2.60 0.20
N ILE A 92 -2.29 -2.58 0.47
CA ILE A 92 -3.21 -3.67 0.14
C ILE A 92 -4.37 -3.17 -0.70
N GLY A 93 -4.91 -4.07 -1.52
CA GLY A 93 -6.11 -3.79 -2.29
C GLY A 93 -6.63 -4.96 -3.11
N CYS A 94 -7.91 -4.90 -3.48
CA CYS A 94 -8.57 -5.86 -4.34
C CYS A 94 -9.26 -5.14 -5.51
N PRO A 95 -8.68 -5.14 -6.72
CA PRO A 95 -9.23 -4.39 -7.86
C PRO A 95 -10.59 -4.91 -8.36
N LYS A 96 -11.05 -6.07 -7.86
CA LYS A 96 -12.42 -6.57 -8.09
C LYS A 96 -13.45 -5.89 -7.19
N LEU A 97 -13.06 -5.52 -5.97
CA LEU A 97 -13.95 -4.89 -4.98
C LEU A 97 -13.83 -3.36 -5.00
N ASP A 98 -12.70 -2.85 -5.47
CA ASP A 98 -12.39 -1.43 -5.58
C ASP A 98 -12.31 -0.96 -7.05
N ASN A 99 -11.94 0.32 -7.24
CA ASN A 99 -11.77 0.92 -8.54
C ASN A 99 -10.33 0.71 -9.06
N ALA A 100 -10.18 -0.18 -10.04
CA ALA A 100 -8.91 -0.48 -10.69
C ALA A 100 -8.24 0.76 -11.34
N GLN A 101 -9.03 1.67 -11.94
CA GLN A 101 -8.51 2.88 -12.57
C GLN A 101 -7.91 3.83 -11.52
N GLN A 102 -8.58 3.96 -10.36
CA GLN A 102 -8.07 4.75 -9.25
C GLN A 102 -6.74 4.19 -8.72
N TYR A 103 -6.60 2.87 -8.59
CA TYR A 103 -5.33 2.25 -8.20
C TYR A 103 -4.22 2.54 -9.20
N PHE A 104 -4.50 2.46 -10.49
CA PHE A 104 -3.52 2.77 -11.53
C PHE A 104 -3.01 4.21 -11.42
N GLU A 105 -3.90 5.18 -11.30
CA GLU A 105 -3.57 6.60 -11.17
C GLU A 105 -2.76 6.88 -9.89
N GLN A 106 -3.21 6.32 -8.75
CA GLN A 106 -2.53 6.48 -7.47
C GLN A 106 -1.13 5.87 -7.49
N LEU A 107 -0.99 4.61 -7.92
CA LEU A 107 0.31 3.96 -7.98
C LEU A 107 1.26 4.66 -8.96
N THR A 108 0.76 5.11 -10.12
CA THR A 108 1.57 5.87 -11.08
C THR A 108 2.09 7.16 -10.45
N GLY A 109 1.23 7.90 -9.73
CA GLY A 109 1.62 9.09 -9.00
C GLY A 109 2.65 8.81 -7.91
N LEU A 110 2.40 7.80 -7.05
CA LEU A 110 3.32 7.42 -5.98
C LEU A 110 4.70 7.04 -6.52
N PHE A 111 4.74 6.20 -7.57
CA PHE A 111 6.01 5.78 -8.18
C PHE A 111 6.71 6.94 -8.87
N LYS A 112 5.98 7.90 -9.44
CA LYS A 112 6.56 9.10 -10.04
C LYS A 112 7.13 10.06 -8.99
N ASP A 113 6.41 10.27 -7.89
CA ASP A 113 6.72 11.32 -6.91
C ASP A 113 7.77 10.87 -5.87
N TYR A 114 7.83 9.58 -5.54
CA TYR A 114 8.73 9.05 -4.50
C TYR A 114 9.80 8.10 -5.06
N ALA A 115 10.99 8.09 -4.46
CA ALA A 115 12.03 7.14 -4.81
C ALA A 115 11.69 5.76 -4.21
N ILE A 116 11.30 4.80 -5.04
CA ILE A 116 10.97 3.44 -4.57
C ILE A 116 12.14 2.51 -4.87
N ARG A 117 12.64 1.80 -3.86
CA ARG A 117 13.77 0.86 -4.01
C ARG A 117 13.37 -0.41 -4.74
N SER A 118 12.21 -0.96 -4.40
CA SER A 118 11.65 -2.15 -5.03
C SER A 118 10.14 -2.22 -4.81
N VAL A 119 9.46 -2.93 -5.71
CA VAL A 119 8.04 -3.28 -5.57
C VAL A 119 7.91 -4.80 -5.61
N SER A 120 7.26 -5.35 -4.60
CA SER A 120 6.89 -6.77 -4.55
C SER A 120 5.37 -6.90 -4.53
N VAL A 121 4.82 -7.74 -5.39
CA VAL A 121 3.39 -8.05 -5.43
C VAL A 121 3.15 -9.46 -4.89
N VAL A 122 2.25 -9.60 -3.93
CA VAL A 122 1.76 -10.91 -3.49
C VAL A 122 0.28 -11.01 -3.82
N ARG A 123 -0.06 -11.96 -4.71
CA ARG A 123 -1.42 -12.14 -5.20
C ARG A 123 -1.85 -13.59 -5.15
N MET A 124 -3.16 -13.81 -5.19
CA MET A 124 -3.70 -15.15 -5.37
C MET A 124 -3.62 -15.61 -6.84
N GLU A 125 -3.69 -16.92 -7.07
CA GLU A 125 -3.71 -17.54 -8.42
C GLU A 125 -4.97 -17.20 -9.23
N VAL A 126 -6.03 -16.74 -8.56
CA VAL A 126 -7.30 -16.38 -9.19
C VAL A 126 -7.17 -15.10 -10.05
N PRO A 127 -7.92 -15.00 -11.17
CA PRO A 127 -7.73 -13.94 -12.16
C PRO A 127 -7.98 -12.53 -11.61
N CYS A 128 -8.87 -12.38 -10.62
CA CYS A 128 -9.15 -11.09 -10.01
C CYS A 128 -7.92 -10.46 -9.33
N CYS A 129 -7.00 -11.28 -8.80
CA CYS A 129 -5.77 -10.76 -8.19
C CYS A 129 -4.66 -10.51 -9.22
N GLY A 130 -4.74 -11.14 -10.40
CA GLY A 130 -3.86 -10.83 -11.54
C GLY A 130 -3.99 -9.37 -12.01
N GLY A 131 -5.17 -8.78 -11.85
CA GLY A 131 -5.39 -7.35 -12.11
C GLY A 131 -4.49 -6.43 -11.27
N LEU A 132 -4.20 -6.78 -10.01
CA LEU A 132 -3.33 -5.97 -9.14
C LEU A 132 -1.88 -5.97 -9.65
N ALA A 133 -1.36 -7.14 -10.03
CA ALA A 133 -0.04 -7.28 -10.63
C ALA A 133 0.05 -6.46 -11.94
N TYR A 134 -0.93 -6.61 -12.82
CA TYR A 134 -0.99 -5.86 -14.09
C TYR A 134 -1.00 -4.35 -13.88
N ILE A 135 -1.88 -3.84 -13.01
CA ILE A 135 -1.97 -2.41 -12.68
C ILE A 135 -0.63 -1.90 -12.13
N THR A 136 0.02 -2.67 -11.26
CA THR A 136 1.31 -2.31 -10.65
C THR A 136 2.40 -2.19 -11.71
N GLN A 137 2.53 -3.18 -12.60
CA GLN A 137 3.53 -3.14 -13.67
C GLN A 137 3.29 -1.99 -14.64
N GLN A 138 2.03 -1.71 -14.99
CA GLN A 138 1.68 -0.55 -15.81
C GLN A 138 2.01 0.76 -15.09
N ALA A 139 1.73 0.87 -13.79
CA ALA A 139 2.07 2.06 -13.02
C ALA A 139 3.58 2.32 -12.97
N ILE A 140 4.39 1.27 -12.76
CA ILE A 140 5.86 1.38 -12.82
C ILE A 140 6.28 1.91 -14.20
N LYS A 141 5.79 1.29 -15.28
CA LYS A 141 6.08 1.73 -16.65
C LYS A 141 5.69 3.18 -16.91
N ASN A 142 4.50 3.61 -16.46
CA ASN A 142 4.00 4.97 -16.69
C ASN A 142 4.62 6.00 -15.75
N SER A 143 5.22 5.59 -14.63
CA SER A 143 6.00 6.49 -13.77
C SER A 143 7.29 6.99 -14.43
N GLY A 144 7.77 6.27 -15.47
CA GLY A 144 9.04 6.56 -16.14
C GLY A 144 10.28 6.16 -15.34
N LYS A 145 10.12 5.48 -14.20
CA LYS A 145 11.23 4.99 -13.37
C LYS A 145 11.51 3.52 -13.63
N ASP A 146 12.78 3.14 -13.45
CA ASP A 146 13.21 1.75 -13.41
C ASP A 146 13.16 1.25 -11.95
N ILE A 147 12.12 0.50 -11.63
CA ILE A 147 11.87 -0.01 -10.27
C ILE A 147 11.91 -1.54 -10.31
N PRO A 148 12.82 -2.20 -9.55
CA PRO A 148 12.84 -3.65 -9.42
C PRO A 148 11.48 -4.21 -9.01
N TYR A 149 10.98 -5.19 -9.77
CA TYR A 149 9.66 -5.80 -9.57
C TYR A 149 9.77 -7.31 -9.34
N CYS A 150 9.10 -7.79 -8.29
CA CYS A 150 8.95 -9.21 -7.99
C CYS A 150 7.48 -9.58 -7.77
N GLU A 151 7.11 -10.80 -8.11
CA GLU A 151 5.75 -11.31 -7.95
C GLU A 151 5.75 -12.70 -7.29
N THR A 152 4.89 -12.86 -6.28
CA THR A 152 4.59 -14.15 -5.65
C THR A 152 3.12 -14.48 -5.84
N VAL A 153 2.85 -15.70 -6.31
CA VAL A 153 1.50 -16.22 -6.57
C VAL A 153 1.16 -17.28 -5.54
N ILE A 154 0.09 -17.04 -4.78
CA ILE A 154 -0.44 -17.91 -3.74
C ILE A 154 -1.63 -18.69 -4.29
N GLY A 155 -1.63 -20.01 -4.11
CA GLY A 155 -2.76 -20.88 -4.44
C GLY A 155 -3.94 -20.67 -3.51
N ILE A 156 -5.14 -21.07 -3.91
CA ILE A 156 -6.34 -20.99 -3.06
C ILE A 156 -6.24 -21.84 -1.77
N LYS A 157 -5.26 -22.75 -1.70
CA LYS A 157 -4.94 -23.55 -0.51
C LYS A 157 -3.80 -22.96 0.33
N GLY A 158 -3.30 -21.76 -0.01
CA GLY A 158 -2.23 -21.07 0.71
C GLY A 158 -0.81 -21.51 0.35
N ASP A 159 -0.66 -22.45 -0.59
CA ASP A 159 0.64 -22.89 -1.09
C ASP A 159 1.20 -21.91 -2.13
N ILE A 160 2.52 -21.85 -2.29
CA ILE A 160 3.14 -20.94 -3.26
C ILE A 160 3.26 -21.63 -4.60
N LYS A 161 2.64 -21.04 -5.61
CA LYS A 161 2.66 -21.53 -6.99
C LYS A 161 3.84 -20.99 -7.78
N GLN A 162 4.23 -19.75 -7.52
CA GLN A 162 5.30 -19.05 -8.22
C GLN A 162 5.88 -17.96 -7.34
N GLU A 163 7.19 -17.74 -7.40
CA GLU A 163 7.90 -16.66 -6.71
C GLU A 163 9.12 -16.26 -7.56
N GLY A 164 9.31 -14.96 -7.80
CA GLY A 164 10.52 -14.46 -8.46
C GLY A 164 10.39 -13.10 -9.11
N MET A 165 11.49 -12.65 -9.72
CA MET A 165 11.50 -11.49 -10.61
C MET A 165 10.67 -11.83 -11.85
N SER A 166 9.52 -11.17 -11.98
CA SER A 166 8.69 -11.29 -13.17
C SER A 166 9.05 -10.11 -14.08
N PRO A 167 9.34 -10.32 -15.38
CA PRO A 167 9.60 -9.21 -16.27
C PRO A 167 8.41 -8.25 -16.26
N LEU A 168 8.68 -6.93 -16.21
CA LEU A 168 7.64 -5.92 -16.40
C LEU A 168 6.98 -6.19 -17.76
N ILE A 169 5.74 -6.71 -17.72
CA ILE A 169 4.87 -7.14 -18.84
C ILE A 169 5.65 -7.46 -20.13
N PRO A 170 5.85 -8.75 -20.48
CA PRO A 170 6.36 -9.12 -21.79
C PRO A 170 5.53 -8.45 -22.89
N LYS A 171 6.18 -7.92 -23.94
CA LYS A 171 5.49 -7.42 -25.14
C LYS A 171 4.58 -8.54 -25.65
N ILE A 172 3.26 -8.40 -25.46
CA ILE A 172 2.27 -9.26 -26.08
C ILE A 172 2.48 -9.04 -27.59
N HIS A 173 3.00 -10.06 -28.28
CA HIS A 173 3.03 -10.03 -29.73
C HIS A 173 1.56 -10.04 -30.17
N PRO A 174 1.11 -9.08 -30.99
CA PRO A 174 -0.26 -9.11 -31.48
C PRO A 174 -0.47 -10.44 -32.23
N VAL A 175 -1.57 -11.12 -31.89
CA VAL A 175 -2.11 -12.25 -32.68
C VAL A 175 -2.64 -11.71 -33.99
#